data_AF-A0A1V4YJC5-F1
#
_entry.id   AF-A0A1V4YJC5-F1
#
_cell.length_a   1.000
_cell.length_b   1.000
_cell.length_c   1.000
_cell.angle_alpha   90.00
_cell.angle_beta   90.00
_cell.angle_gamma   90.00
#
_symmetry.space_group_name_H-M   'P 1'
#
loop_
_entity.id
_entity.type
_entity.pdbx_description
1 polymer ?
#
loop_
_entity_poly.entity_id
_entity_poly.type
_entity_poly.pdbx_seq_one_letter_code
_entity_poly.pdbx_strand_id
1 'polypeptide(L)'
;MVETDDLDDLIMTKPGPREAKKMEHDMLNRAASNPVRRKLIQEIGIYGASKDELLKNLALQETAFKFQIDYLLHQELVKEEEGKYRLTDKGLEILEMHR
;
A
#
# COMPACT_ATOMS: atom_id res chain seq x y z
N MET A 1 -17.87 35.72 10.03
CA MET A 1 -18.26 34.31 10.15
C MET A 1 -17.99 33.70 8.79
N VAL A 2 -17.08 32.74 8.70
CA VAL A 2 -16.93 31.96 7.45
C VAL A 2 -18.16 31.07 7.43
N GLU A 3 -19.02 31.23 6.42
CA GLU A 3 -20.19 30.37 6.27
C GLU A 3 -19.69 28.94 6.06
N THR A 4 -20.27 28.00 6.79
CA THR A 4 -19.82 26.60 6.84
C THR A 4 -19.89 25.90 5.49
N ASP A 5 -20.70 26.40 4.54
CA ASP A 5 -20.85 25.85 3.19
C ASP A 5 -19.61 26.06 2.30
N ASP A 6 -18.86 27.17 2.45
CA ASP A 6 -17.67 27.45 1.63
C ASP A 6 -16.49 26.52 2.00
N LEU A 7 -16.46 26.00 3.24
CA LEU A 7 -15.40 25.12 3.71
C LEU A 7 -15.61 23.68 3.23
N ASP A 8 -16.87 23.25 3.15
CA ASP A 8 -17.23 21.93 2.61
C ASP A 8 -17.00 21.86 1.10
N ASP A 9 -17.27 22.93 0.35
CA ASP A 9 -16.99 23.00 -1.09
C ASP A 9 -15.49 22.93 -1.41
N LEU A 10 -14.64 23.51 -0.56
CA LEU A 10 -13.18 23.43 -0.69
C LEU A 10 -12.66 22.00 -0.42
N ILE A 11 -13.28 21.26 0.50
CA ILE A 11 -12.97 19.86 0.80
C ILE A 11 -13.49 18.91 -0.30
N MET A 12 -14.59 19.27 -0.96
CA MET A 12 -15.20 18.50 -2.07
C MET A 12 -14.46 18.65 -3.40
N THR A 13 -13.45 19.53 -3.48
CA THR A 13 -12.70 19.73 -4.73
C THR A 13 -11.73 18.55 -4.93
N LYS A 14 -12.00 17.71 -5.93
CA LYS A 14 -11.07 16.61 -6.30
C LYS A 14 -9.69 17.22 -6.58
N PRO A 15 -8.60 16.65 -6.03
CA PRO A 15 -7.27 17.18 -6.23
C PRO A 15 -6.95 17.27 -7.72
N GLY A 16 -6.28 18.36 -8.12
CA GLY A 16 -5.83 18.51 -9.50
C GLY A 16 -4.86 17.37 -9.87
N PRO A 17 -4.63 17.08 -11.17
CA PRO A 17 -3.79 15.95 -11.60
C PRO A 17 -2.38 15.94 -10.97
N ARG A 18 -1.80 17.12 -10.75
CA ARG A 18 -0.50 17.27 -10.08
C ARG A 18 -0.55 16.91 -8.60
N GLU A 19 -1.61 17.32 -7.90
CA GLU A 19 -1.79 17.07 -6.47
C GLU A 19 -2.11 15.60 -6.23
N ALA A 20 -2.96 15.00 -7.06
CA ALA A 20 -3.27 13.58 -7.02
C ALA A 20 -2.00 12.72 -7.16
N LYS A 21 -1.13 13.06 -8.12
CA LYS A 21 0.16 12.37 -8.31
C LYS A 21 1.10 12.55 -7.11
N LYS A 22 1.11 13.73 -6.50
CA LYS A 22 1.92 13.98 -5.28
C LYS A 22 1.40 13.15 -4.10
N MET A 23 0.08 13.10 -3.91
CA MET A 23 -0.56 12.30 -2.86
C MET A 23 -0.28 10.81 -3.05
N GLU A 24 -0.32 10.32 -4.29
CA GLU A 24 0.04 8.95 -4.62
C GLU A 24 1.50 8.65 -4.27
N HIS A 25 2.44 9.49 -4.72
CA HIS A 25 3.84 9.35 -4.38
C HIS A 25 4.11 9.38 -2.86
N ASP A 26 3.44 10.27 -2.12
CA ASP A 26 3.53 10.34 -0.66
C ASP A 26 2.97 9.07 0.00
N MET A 27 1.90 8.49 -0.54
CA MET A 27 1.33 7.21 -0.09
C MET A 27 2.30 6.05 -0.33
N LEU A 28 2.89 5.95 -1.52
CA LEU A 28 3.88 4.91 -1.85
C LEU A 28 5.11 4.99 -0.92
N ASN A 29 5.63 6.20 -0.70
CA ASN A 29 6.75 6.41 0.23
C ASN A 29 6.39 6.05 1.68
N ARG A 30 5.17 6.38 2.11
CA ARG A 30 4.70 6.00 3.45
C ARG A 30 4.59 4.47 3.56
N ALA A 31 4.07 3.78 2.55
CA ALA A 31 4.05 2.33 2.52
C ALA A 31 5.47 1.74 2.62
N ALA A 32 6.41 2.27 1.85
CA ALA A 32 7.81 1.85 1.79
C ALA A 32 8.64 2.19 3.04
N SER A 33 8.25 3.19 3.83
CA SER A 33 9.02 3.57 5.03
C SER A 33 9.03 2.50 6.13
N ASN A 34 8.07 1.58 6.14
CA ASN A 34 8.03 0.48 7.11
C ASN A 34 8.85 -0.72 6.61
N PRO A 35 9.83 -1.22 7.39
CA PRO A 35 10.71 -2.30 6.98
C PRO A 35 9.98 -3.64 6.77
N VAL A 36 8.92 -3.92 7.54
CA VAL A 36 8.14 -5.16 7.38
C VAL A 36 7.34 -5.13 6.09
N ARG A 37 6.72 -3.98 5.76
CA ARG A 37 6.00 -3.83 4.48
C ARG A 37 6.91 -3.94 3.28
N ARG A 38 8.12 -3.36 3.33
CA ARG A 38 9.11 -3.55 2.25
C ARG A 38 9.47 -5.02 2.07
N LYS A 39 9.75 -5.73 3.16
CA LYS A 39 10.02 -7.17 3.11
C LYS A 39 8.85 -7.96 2.53
N LEU A 40 7.61 -7.62 2.91
CA LEU A 40 6.41 -8.23 2.33
C LEU A 40 6.32 -7.97 0.83
N ILE A 41 6.51 -6.73 0.38
CA ILE A 41 6.47 -6.37 -1.05
C ILE A 41 7.55 -7.13 -1.83
N GLN A 42 8.76 -7.20 -1.28
CA GLN A 42 9.88 -7.95 -1.88
C GLN A 42 9.59 -9.45 -1.98
N GLU A 43 9.04 -10.04 -0.92
CA GLU A 43 8.74 -11.48 -0.87
C GLU A 43 7.53 -11.85 -1.75
N ILE A 44 6.51 -11.00 -1.82
CA ILE A 44 5.38 -11.16 -2.75
C ILE A 44 5.90 -11.12 -4.19
N GLY A 45 6.73 -10.12 -4.51
CA GLY A 45 7.34 -9.98 -5.83
C GLY A 45 6.34 -10.00 -6.99
N ILE A 46 6.83 -10.32 -8.19
CA ILE A 46 6.03 -10.36 -9.43
C ILE A 46 5.12 -11.60 -9.46
N TYR A 47 5.55 -12.71 -8.84
CA TYR A 47 4.85 -13.99 -8.92
C TYR A 47 3.72 -14.15 -7.90
N GLY A 48 3.72 -13.31 -6.87
CA GLY A 48 2.84 -13.44 -5.72
C GLY A 48 3.28 -14.54 -4.76
N ALA A 49 2.78 -14.46 -3.53
CA ALA A 49 3.10 -15.40 -2.46
C ALA A 49 1.87 -15.71 -1.61
N SER A 50 1.77 -16.93 -1.12
CA SER A 50 0.76 -17.35 -0.15
C SER A 50 1.05 -16.80 1.25
N LYS A 51 0.02 -16.75 2.11
CA LYS A 51 0.18 -16.37 3.52
C LYS A 51 1.25 -17.22 4.23
N ASP A 52 1.24 -18.54 3.99
CA ASP A 52 2.16 -19.46 4.65
C ASP A 52 3.61 -19.25 4.22
N GLU A 53 3.85 -18.99 2.93
CA GLU A 53 5.18 -18.62 2.41
C GLU A 53 5.67 -17.33 3.06
N LEU A 54 4.82 -16.29 3.13
CA LEU A 54 5.19 -15.00 3.70
C LEU A 54 5.50 -15.07 5.20
N LEU A 55 4.65 -15.78 5.97
CA LEU A 55 4.88 -15.96 7.42
C LEU A 55 6.16 -16.73 7.69
N LYS A 56 6.41 -17.80 6.91
CA LYS A 56 7.59 -18.65 7.05
C LYS A 56 8.88 -17.91 6.66
N ASN A 57 8.91 -17.29 5.48
CA ASN A 57 10.14 -16.69 4.93
C ASN A 57 10.54 -15.42 5.68
N LEU A 58 9.56 -14.68 6.20
CA LEU A 58 9.81 -13.45 6.95
C LEU A 58 9.88 -13.65 8.48
N ALA A 59 9.65 -14.87 8.97
CA ALA A 59 9.60 -15.21 10.40
C ALA A 59 8.70 -14.24 11.20
N LEU A 60 7.54 -13.89 10.65
CA LEU A 60 6.60 -12.95 11.25
C LEU A 60 5.59 -13.68 12.14
N GLN A 61 5.24 -13.06 13.27
CA GLN A 61 4.02 -13.44 13.98
C GLN A 61 2.79 -13.09 13.16
N GLU A 62 1.75 -13.91 13.27
CA GLU A 62 0.52 -13.77 12.49
C GLU A 62 -0.19 -12.42 12.71
N THR A 63 -0.18 -11.90 13.94
CA THR A 63 -0.76 -10.59 14.26
C THR A 63 0.00 -9.45 13.60
N ALA A 64 1.33 -9.50 13.61
CA ALA A 64 2.19 -8.52 12.95
C ALA A 64 2.04 -8.59 11.43
N PHE A 65 1.97 -9.79 10.85
CA PHE A 65 1.68 -9.99 9.44
C PHE A 65 0.33 -9.38 9.06
N LYS A 66 -0.75 -9.74 9.79
CA LYS A 66 -2.11 -9.27 9.53
C LYS A 66 -2.17 -7.75 9.51
N PHE A 67 -1.59 -7.08 10.50
CA PHE A 67 -1.59 -5.62 10.55
C PHE A 67 -0.91 -4.97 9.34
N GLN A 68 0.22 -5.54 8.88
CA GLN A 68 0.95 -4.97 7.74
C GLN A 68 0.33 -5.32 6.40
N ILE A 69 -0.19 -6.54 6.21
CA ILE A 69 -0.85 -6.94 4.97
C ILE A 69 -2.19 -6.23 4.79
N ASP A 70 -2.98 -6.05 5.87
CA ASP A 70 -4.24 -5.30 5.84
C ASP A 70 -4.00 -3.86 5.39
N TYR A 71 -2.91 -3.23 5.84
CA TYR A 71 -2.52 -1.90 5.37
C TYR A 71 -2.25 -1.89 3.87
N LEU A 72 -1.49 -2.86 3.35
CA LEU A 72 -1.15 -2.94 1.92
C LEU A 72 -2.38 -3.22 1.05
N LEU A 73 -3.30 -4.06 1.52
CA LEU A 73 -4.59 -4.32 0.88
C LEU A 73 -5.45 -3.06 0.86
N HIS A 74 -5.55 -2.35 1.99
CA HIS A 74 -6.37 -1.14 2.12
C HIS A 74 -5.85 0.01 1.25
N GLN A 75 -4.54 0.09 1.00
CA GLN A 75 -3.95 1.06 0.08
C GLN A 75 -3.93 0.59 -1.38
N GLU A 76 -4.55 -0.55 -1.69
CA GLU A 76 -4.59 -1.16 -3.02
C GLU A 76 -3.19 -1.40 -3.62
N LEU A 77 -2.19 -1.66 -2.76
CA LEU A 77 -0.81 -2.01 -3.16
C LEU A 77 -0.65 -3.52 -3.36
N VAL A 78 -1.49 -4.26 -2.66
CA VAL A 78 -1.60 -5.72 -2.75
C VAL A 78 -3.05 -6.06 -3.01
N LYS A 79 -3.29 -7.14 -3.75
CA LYS A 79 -4.58 -7.80 -3.88
C LYS A 79 -4.46 -9.28 -3.56
N GLU A 80 -5.56 -9.89 -3.14
CA GLU A 80 -5.66 -11.33 -2.97
C GLU A 80 -6.28 -11.94 -4.24
N GLU A 81 -5.59 -12.92 -4.82
CA GLU A 81 -6.00 -13.58 -6.05
C GLU A 81 -5.49 -15.03 -6.03
N GLU A 82 -6.38 -16.00 -6.26
CA GLU A 82 -6.05 -17.43 -6.27
C GLU A 82 -5.38 -17.94 -4.97
N GLY A 83 -5.77 -17.39 -3.82
CA GLY A 83 -5.18 -17.74 -2.51
C GLY A 83 -3.76 -17.20 -2.30
N LYS A 84 -3.31 -16.28 -3.15
CA LYS A 84 -2.02 -15.59 -3.03
C LYS A 84 -2.22 -14.08 -2.93
N TYR A 85 -1.27 -13.44 -2.26
CA TYR A 85 -1.09 -12.00 -2.36
C TYR A 85 -0.30 -11.69 -3.63
N ARG A 86 -0.77 -10.72 -4.42
CA ARG A 86 -0.10 -10.20 -5.62
C ARG A 86 0.02 -8.69 -5.53
N LEU A 87 1.12 -8.14 -6.03
CA LEU A 87 1.28 -6.68 -6.15
C LEU A 87 0.33 -6.15 -7.24
N THR A 88 -0.26 -5.00 -6.98
CA THR A 88 -0.91 -4.18 -8.01
C THR A 88 0.16 -3.38 -8.76
N ASP A 89 -0.23 -2.64 -9.80
CA ASP A 89 0.68 -1.75 -10.52
C ASP A 89 1.39 -0.77 -9.56
N LYS A 90 0.63 -0.20 -8.61
CA LYS A 90 1.16 0.67 -7.54
C LYS A 90 2.12 -0.06 -6.61
N GLY A 91 1.83 -1.32 -6.26
CA GLY A 91 2.72 -2.14 -5.44
C GLY A 91 4.03 -2.48 -6.15
N LEU A 92 3.99 -2.68 -7.47
CA LEU A 92 5.16 -2.92 -8.31
C LEU A 92 6.07 -1.70 -8.38
N GLU A 93 5.52 -0.47 -8.39
CA GLU A 93 6.34 0.75 -8.30
C GLU A 93 7.21 0.75 -7.04
N ILE A 94 6.67 0.29 -5.90
CA ILE A 94 7.45 0.19 -4.65
C ILE A 94 8.56 -0.85 -4.78
N LEU A 95 8.29 -1.96 -5.45
CA LEU A 95 9.29 -2.99 -5.69
C LEU A 95 10.44 -2.45 -6.57
N GLU A 96 10.13 -1.65 -7.59
CA GLU A 96 11.12 -1.04 -8.48
C GLU A 96 11.97 0.03 -7.79
N MET A 97 11.38 0.83 -6.89
CA MET A 97 12.10 1.85 -6.10
C MET A 97 13.15 1.28 -5.15
N HIS A 98 13.05 -0.01 -4.80
CA HIS A 98 13.88 -0.66 -3.79
C HIS A 98 14.56 -1.94 -4.29
N ARG A 99 14.74 -2.05 -5.61
CA ARG A 99 15.47 -3.15 -6.25
C ARG A 99 16.99 -2.94 -6.21
#